data_AF-A0A0G4NTJ0-F1
#
_entry.id   AF-A0A0G4NTJ0-F1
#
_cell.length_a   1.000
_cell.length_b   1.000
_cell.length_c   1.000
_cell.angle_alpha   90.00
_cell.angle_beta   90.00
_cell.angle_gamma   90.00
#
_symmetry.space_group_name_H-M   'P 1'
#
loop_
_entity.id
_entity.type
_entity.pdbx_description
1 polymer ?
#
loop_
_entity_poly.entity_id
_entity_poly.type
_entity_poly.pdbx_seq_one_letter_code
_entity_poly.pdbx_strand_id
1 'polypeptide(L)'
;MIIRKLCMRQSRQLLALSRRAPVSSRFQSTLPETPVETLQTSIRDEISRTDNPLFEMVQAQSEATTPAHQEFTSDEPQRSNFKKLGTTVKSSYDPENVIRNPPKPSQISLEMLLAAGTHLGHSTSRWNPQNSRYIFGIREGVHIISLDVTAAHLRRAAKVVEEVAARGGLILFAGTRKGQKRAVVKAASLAKGYHIFERWIPGSLTNGEQILGHCETKVVNALDEELPNFKSDLADRPSLKPDLVVCLNPLENVVLLHECGLNNVPTIGVIDTDADPTRVTYPIPSNDDSLRATCLIAGILGRAGEAGQLRRLKMAEEGRTSYTPITAQELRLDPFTGLAPGGEGLKK
;
A
#
# COMPACT_ATOMS: atom_id res chain seq x y z
N MET A 1 27.55 43.03 -36.17
CA MET A 1 28.99 43.31 -35.98
C MET A 1 29.15 44.70 -35.39
N ILE A 2 29.63 44.81 -34.14
CA ILE A 2 30.46 45.89 -33.58
C ILE A 2 30.66 45.54 -32.10
N ILE A 3 31.92 45.29 -31.71
CA ILE A 3 32.36 45.07 -30.34
C ILE A 3 33.40 46.15 -30.04
N ARG A 4 33.19 46.96 -29.00
CA ARG A 4 34.26 47.64 -28.24
C ARG A 4 33.81 47.67 -26.76
N LYS A 5 34.47 46.96 -25.83
CA LYS A 5 35.83 47.19 -25.26
C LYS A 5 35.90 48.56 -24.54
N LEU A 6 36.54 48.72 -23.37
CA LEU A 6 37.19 47.82 -22.40
C LEU A 6 37.58 48.69 -21.18
N CYS A 7 37.56 48.19 -19.95
CA CYS A 7 38.69 48.41 -19.02
C CYS A 7 38.70 47.41 -17.85
N MET A 8 39.89 46.84 -17.57
CA MET A 8 40.22 46.18 -16.30
C MET A 8 40.80 47.25 -15.32
N ARG A 9 40.94 47.08 -13.99
CA ARG A 9 41.99 46.36 -13.21
C ARG A 9 41.93 46.96 -11.76
N GLN A 10 42.39 46.39 -10.65
CA GLN A 10 42.94 45.05 -10.33
C GLN A 10 42.87 44.76 -8.80
N SER A 11 42.44 43.55 -8.41
CA SER A 11 42.97 42.72 -7.29
C SER A 11 43.09 43.23 -5.83
N ARG A 12 42.54 42.44 -4.89
CA ARG A 12 43.24 41.65 -3.83
C ARG A 12 42.22 40.63 -3.27
N GLN A 13 42.50 39.32 -3.29
CA GLN A 13 43.12 38.51 -2.22
C GLN A 13 42.31 38.54 -0.90
N LEU A 14 42.02 37.44 -0.19
CA LEU A 14 42.31 36.00 -0.37
C LEU A 14 41.43 35.16 0.62
N LEU A 15 41.62 33.83 0.65
CA LEU A 15 41.12 32.86 1.65
C LEU A 15 39.63 32.43 1.60
N ALA A 16 39.35 31.49 0.70
CA ALA A 16 38.47 30.37 1.02
C ALA A 16 39.35 29.16 1.40
N LEU A 17 39.11 28.54 2.57
CA LEU A 17 39.63 27.22 2.93
C LEU A 17 38.59 26.45 3.73
N SER A 18 38.40 25.18 3.37
CA SER A 18 37.46 24.26 4.01
C SER A 18 37.97 23.83 5.38
N ARG A 19 37.14 23.98 6.43
CA ARG A 19 37.38 23.32 7.71
C ARG A 19 36.91 21.87 7.66
N ARG A 20 37.84 20.95 7.41
CA ARG A 20 37.79 19.58 7.95
C ARG A 20 39.10 19.31 8.70
N ALA A 21 39.01 19.10 10.01
CA ALA A 21 40.12 18.69 10.85
C ALA A 21 40.03 17.18 11.11
N PRO A 22 41.14 16.42 11.05
CA PRO A 22 41.18 15.02 11.42
C PRO A 22 41.72 14.82 12.85
N VAL A 23 41.04 14.05 13.69
CA VAL A 23 41.65 13.48 14.91
C VAL A 23 41.14 12.06 15.17
N SER A 24 42.06 11.10 14.97
CA SER A 24 42.27 9.84 15.70
C SER A 24 41.07 8.98 16.16
N SER A 25 40.96 7.79 15.56
CA SER A 25 40.77 6.56 16.32
C SER A 25 41.77 5.49 15.83
N ARG A 26 42.69 5.07 16.71
CA ARG A 26 43.42 3.80 16.53
C ARG A 26 42.51 2.68 17.00
N PHE A 27 42.37 1.60 16.23
CA PHE A 27 42.98 0.30 16.59
C PHE A 27 43.00 -0.60 15.33
N GLN A 28 43.83 -1.64 15.36
CA GLN A 28 44.32 -2.35 14.18
C GLN A 28 43.43 -3.52 13.76
N SER A 29 43.33 -3.79 12.47
CA SER A 29 43.25 -5.15 11.93
C SER A 29 44.09 -5.24 10.66
N THR A 30 45.06 -6.15 10.65
CA THR A 30 45.90 -6.48 9.49
C THR A 30 45.58 -7.88 9.02
N LEU A 31 45.32 -8.06 7.72
CA LEU A 31 45.90 -9.06 6.81
C LEU A 31 45.02 -9.23 5.54
N PRO A 32 45.55 -9.76 4.42
CA PRO A 32 45.10 -9.38 3.09
C PRO A 32 44.09 -10.32 2.43
N GLU A 33 43.51 -9.83 1.33
CA GLU A 33 42.65 -10.56 0.40
C GLU A 33 43.37 -11.74 -0.27
N THR A 34 42.66 -12.86 -0.45
CA THR A 34 43.01 -13.94 -1.38
C THR A 34 41.86 -14.17 -2.36
N PRO A 35 42.13 -14.54 -3.62
CA PRO A 35 41.08 -14.71 -4.63
C PRO A 35 40.35 -16.05 -4.43
N VAL A 36 39.02 -16.04 -4.64
CA VAL A 36 38.19 -17.25 -4.63
C VAL A 36 38.00 -17.73 -6.06
N GLU A 37 38.62 -18.85 -6.42
CA GLU A 37 38.28 -19.57 -7.65
C GLU A 37 36.96 -20.34 -7.47
N THR A 38 36.04 -20.14 -8.42
CA THR A 38 34.73 -20.79 -8.41
C THR A 38 34.79 -22.12 -9.15
N LEU A 39 34.82 -23.24 -8.42
CA LEU A 39 34.53 -24.55 -9.00
C LEU A 39 33.01 -24.82 -8.96
N GLN A 40 32.41 -24.93 -10.13
CA GLN A 40 31.05 -25.45 -10.28
C GLN A 40 31.08 -26.98 -10.16
N THR A 41 30.38 -27.54 -9.18
CA THR A 41 29.89 -28.92 -9.25
C THR A 41 28.42 -28.99 -8.86
N SER A 42 27.64 -29.55 -9.78
CA SER A 42 26.23 -29.88 -9.59
C SER A 42 26.08 -31.16 -8.77
N ILE A 43 25.26 -31.12 -7.73
CA ILE A 43 24.45 -32.26 -7.29
C ILE A 43 23.05 -31.73 -6.93
N ARG A 44 22.04 -32.21 -7.67
CA ARG A 44 20.67 -32.32 -7.16
C ARG A 44 20.59 -33.63 -6.37
N ASP A 45 19.67 -33.66 -5.42
CA ASP A 45 19.17 -34.87 -4.75
C ASP A 45 20.17 -35.60 -3.84
N GLU A 46 20.21 -35.19 -2.57
CA GLU A 46 20.17 -36.15 -1.46
C GLU A 46 19.68 -35.46 -0.16
N ILE A 47 18.34 -35.43 0.01
CA ILE A 47 17.72 -35.11 1.30
C ILE A 47 17.73 -36.40 2.13
N SER A 48 18.82 -36.65 2.84
CA SER A 48 18.90 -37.71 3.85
C SER A 48 19.73 -37.28 5.05
N ARG A 49 19.01 -36.97 6.14
CA ARG A 49 19.43 -36.91 7.55
C ARG A 49 20.93 -37.15 7.79
N THR A 50 21.68 -36.08 7.97
CA THR A 50 22.95 -36.11 8.69
C THR A 50 22.82 -35.27 9.95
N ASP A 51 22.90 -35.93 11.10
CA ASP A 51 22.92 -35.28 12.40
C ASP A 51 24.24 -34.50 12.51
N ASN A 52 24.19 -33.20 12.24
CA ASN A 52 25.34 -32.30 12.32
C ASN A 52 25.47 -31.78 13.76
N PRO A 53 26.39 -32.29 14.59
CA PRO A 53 26.51 -31.87 16.00
C PRO A 53 26.88 -30.39 16.15
N LEU A 54 27.43 -29.76 15.11
CA LEU A 54 27.66 -28.31 15.06
C LEU A 54 26.36 -27.50 15.02
N PHE A 55 25.27 -28.03 14.47
CA PHE A 55 23.97 -27.36 14.44
C PHE A 55 23.29 -27.41 15.83
N GLU A 56 23.34 -28.58 16.48
CA GLU A 56 22.88 -28.74 17.87
C GLU A 56 23.70 -27.89 18.86
N MET A 57 25.02 -27.81 18.69
CA MET A 57 25.86 -26.92 19.52
C MET A 57 25.51 -25.43 19.35
N VAL A 58 25.13 -24.98 18.15
CA VAL A 58 24.68 -23.60 17.92
C VAL A 58 23.31 -23.35 18.55
N GLN A 59 22.38 -24.32 18.50
CA GLN A 59 21.12 -24.21 19.25
C GLN A 59 21.36 -24.21 20.77
N ALA A 60 22.18 -25.10 21.31
CA ALA A 60 22.51 -25.15 22.73
C ALA A 60 23.22 -23.89 23.24
N GLN A 61 24.03 -23.23 22.41
CA GLN A 61 24.62 -21.92 22.74
C GLN A 61 23.60 -20.77 22.64
N SER A 62 22.57 -20.87 21.80
CA SER A 62 21.46 -19.90 21.77
C SER A 62 20.51 -20.01 22.98
N GLU A 63 20.48 -21.17 23.65
CA GLU A 63 19.72 -21.42 24.88
C GLU A 63 20.46 -20.99 26.16
N ALA A 64 21.72 -20.58 26.06
CA ALA A 64 22.48 -19.98 27.17
C ALA A 64 21.92 -18.59 27.49
N THR A 65 20.78 -18.55 28.19
CA THR A 65 20.10 -17.31 28.61
C THR A 65 21.04 -16.41 29.40
N THR A 66 21.56 -15.38 28.73
CA THR A 66 22.34 -14.30 29.33
C THR A 66 21.59 -13.78 30.57
N PRO A 67 22.24 -13.44 31.69
CA PRO A 67 21.56 -12.95 32.89
C PRO A 67 20.62 -11.75 32.58
N ALA A 68 21.01 -10.86 31.66
CA ALA A 68 20.17 -9.77 31.18
C ALA A 68 18.86 -10.22 30.48
N HIS A 69 18.84 -11.38 29.81
CA HIS A 69 17.62 -11.97 29.26
C HIS A 69 16.72 -12.52 30.37
N GLN A 70 17.31 -13.15 31.40
CA GLN A 70 16.56 -13.65 32.56
C GLN A 70 15.93 -12.49 33.35
N GLU A 71 16.69 -11.41 33.58
CA GLU A 71 16.19 -10.16 34.15
C GLU A 71 15.05 -9.56 33.30
N PHE A 72 15.21 -9.48 31.98
CA PHE A 72 14.15 -9.00 31.09
C PHE A 72 12.86 -9.85 31.19
N THR A 73 12.98 -11.18 31.18
CA THR A 73 11.82 -12.09 31.28
C THR A 73 11.13 -12.07 32.64
N SER A 74 11.83 -11.71 33.72
CA SER A 74 11.26 -11.58 35.06
C SER A 74 10.66 -10.20 35.32
N ASP A 75 11.17 -9.15 34.68
CA ASP A 75 10.62 -7.79 34.74
C ASP A 75 9.38 -7.60 33.84
N GLU A 76 9.26 -8.33 32.72
CA GLU A 76 8.06 -8.38 31.85
C GLU A 76 6.72 -8.55 32.63
N PRO A 77 6.50 -9.62 33.43
CA PRO A 77 5.26 -9.79 34.19
C PRO A 77 5.10 -8.71 35.26
N GLN A 78 6.19 -8.29 35.90
CA GLN A 78 6.18 -7.23 36.90
C GLN A 78 5.69 -5.90 36.31
N ARG A 79 6.27 -5.46 35.19
CA ARG A 79 5.81 -4.32 34.39
C ARG A 79 4.34 -4.45 34.00
N SER A 80 3.91 -5.64 33.55
CA SER A 80 2.51 -5.86 33.13
C SER A 80 1.50 -5.64 34.26
N ASN A 81 1.85 -6.05 35.48
CA ASN A 81 1.04 -5.89 36.68
C ASN A 81 1.02 -4.42 37.13
N PHE A 82 2.17 -3.78 37.24
CA PHE A 82 2.27 -2.39 37.72
C PHE A 82 1.73 -1.36 36.70
N LYS A 83 1.79 -1.63 35.39
CA LYS A 83 1.32 -0.74 34.32
C LYS A 83 -0.18 -0.43 34.35
N LYS A 84 -1.00 -1.23 35.04
CA LYS A 84 -2.45 -1.02 35.18
C LYS A 84 -2.85 -0.27 36.46
N LEU A 85 -1.92 -0.01 37.38
CA LEU A 85 -2.18 0.72 38.62
C LEU A 85 -2.18 2.24 38.38
N GLY A 86 -2.80 2.98 39.30
CA GLY A 86 -2.96 4.43 39.20
C GLY A 86 -4.22 4.85 38.44
N THR A 87 -4.09 5.85 37.57
CA THR A 87 -5.24 6.49 36.88
C THR A 87 -5.36 6.01 35.44
N THR A 88 -6.56 5.61 35.03
CA THR A 88 -6.85 5.30 33.63
C THR A 88 -7.05 6.58 32.81
N VAL A 89 -6.08 6.89 31.93
CA VAL A 89 -6.20 8.02 30.99
C VAL A 89 -7.29 7.70 29.96
N LYS A 90 -8.44 8.38 30.08
CA LYS A 90 -9.54 8.30 29.12
C LYS A 90 -9.33 9.33 28.01
N SER A 91 -9.91 9.09 26.82
CA SER A 91 -9.91 10.00 25.66
C SER A 91 -8.54 10.46 25.13
N SER A 92 -7.45 9.74 25.41
CA SER A 92 -6.17 9.97 24.74
C SER A 92 -6.22 9.55 23.26
N TYR A 93 -5.61 10.35 22.39
CA TYR A 93 -5.37 9.94 21.00
C TYR A 93 -4.15 9.02 20.93
N ASP A 94 -4.32 7.85 20.33
CA ASP A 94 -3.24 6.92 20.01
C ASP A 94 -3.08 6.81 18.47
N PRO A 95 -1.93 7.21 17.90
CA PRO A 95 -1.64 7.05 16.47
C PRO A 95 -1.72 5.60 15.97
N GLU A 96 -1.35 4.63 16.81
CA GLU A 96 -1.36 3.21 16.43
C GLU A 96 -2.78 2.65 16.30
N ASN A 97 -3.70 3.12 17.15
CA ASN A 97 -5.08 2.65 17.18
C ASN A 97 -5.81 2.89 15.85
N VAL A 98 -5.55 4.01 15.17
CA VAL A 98 -6.13 4.33 13.85
C VAL A 98 -5.80 3.25 12.80
N ILE A 99 -4.60 2.67 12.86
CA ILE A 99 -4.16 1.61 11.95
C ILE A 99 -4.62 0.23 12.45
N ARG A 100 -4.50 -0.04 13.76
CA ARG A 100 -4.82 -1.35 14.36
C ARG A 100 -6.31 -1.66 14.35
N ASN A 101 -7.13 -0.70 14.75
CA ASN A 101 -8.58 -0.80 14.85
C ASN A 101 -9.27 0.44 14.23
N PRO A 102 -9.24 0.57 12.89
CA PRO A 102 -9.92 1.67 12.22
C PRO A 102 -11.44 1.64 12.44
N PRO A 103 -12.10 2.82 12.50
CA PRO A 103 -13.54 2.95 12.73
C PRO A 103 -14.35 2.49 11.52
N LYS A 104 -15.61 2.10 11.75
CA LYS A 104 -16.53 1.69 10.70
C LYS A 104 -17.09 2.90 9.93
N PRO A 105 -17.49 2.76 8.65
CA PRO A 105 -18.11 3.85 7.88
C PRO A 105 -19.36 4.47 8.53
N SER A 106 -20.11 3.72 9.34
CA SER A 106 -21.25 4.23 10.12
C SER A 106 -20.86 5.11 11.31
N GLN A 107 -19.61 5.06 11.76
CA GLN A 107 -19.07 5.81 12.89
C GLN A 107 -18.35 7.10 12.46
N ILE A 108 -18.40 7.47 11.17
CA ILE A 108 -17.83 8.72 10.65
C ILE A 108 -18.59 9.90 11.24
N SER A 109 -17.91 10.67 12.08
CA SER A 109 -18.40 11.92 12.67
C SER A 109 -17.56 13.12 12.21
N LEU A 110 -18.12 14.33 12.28
CA LEU A 110 -17.41 15.54 11.84
C LEU A 110 -16.23 15.86 12.78
N GLU A 111 -16.40 15.59 14.07
CA GLU A 111 -15.38 15.77 15.11
C GLU A 111 -14.18 14.84 14.87
N MET A 112 -14.43 13.60 14.42
CA MET A 112 -13.38 12.65 14.07
C MET A 112 -12.57 13.12 12.86
N LEU A 113 -13.24 13.62 11.82
CA LEU A 113 -12.60 14.17 10.62
C LEU A 113 -11.84 15.48 10.91
N LEU A 114 -12.40 16.36 11.73
CA LEU A 114 -11.76 17.57 12.25
C LEU A 114 -10.48 17.22 13.01
N ALA A 115 -10.58 16.33 14.00
CA ALA A 115 -9.46 15.88 14.83
C ALA A 115 -8.36 15.19 14.01
N ALA A 116 -8.71 14.49 12.92
CA ALA A 116 -7.74 13.88 12.01
C ALA A 116 -6.99 14.88 11.10
N GLY A 117 -7.43 16.13 11.03
CA GLY A 117 -6.83 17.17 10.19
C GLY A 117 -7.27 17.12 8.72
N THR A 118 -8.34 16.38 8.38
CA THR A 118 -8.82 16.21 6.99
C THR A 118 -9.24 17.53 6.32
N HIS A 119 -9.66 18.52 7.12
CA HIS A 119 -10.13 19.84 6.67
C HIS A 119 -9.03 20.80 6.25
N LEU A 120 -7.76 20.52 6.57
CA LEU A 120 -6.63 21.41 6.26
C LEU A 120 -6.18 21.17 4.82
N GLY A 121 -6.47 22.07 3.89
CA GLY A 121 -5.93 21.98 2.54
C GLY A 121 -4.54 22.60 2.40
N HIS A 122 -4.18 22.91 1.16
CA HIS A 122 -2.97 23.63 0.80
C HIS A 122 -3.12 25.16 0.94
N SER A 123 -1.98 25.87 0.82
CA SER A 123 -1.93 27.33 0.81
C SER A 123 -2.69 27.92 -0.38
N THR A 124 -3.27 29.12 -0.22
CA THR A 124 -4.03 29.83 -1.26
C THR A 124 -3.26 30.10 -2.57
N SER A 125 -1.92 30.06 -2.54
CA SER A 125 -1.10 30.18 -3.75
C SER A 125 -0.93 28.86 -4.53
N ARG A 126 -1.28 27.72 -3.92
CA ARG A 126 -1.23 26.38 -4.51
C ARG A 126 -2.62 25.76 -4.42
N TRP A 127 -3.48 26.11 -5.36
CA TRP A 127 -4.84 25.59 -5.43
C TRP A 127 -5.22 25.31 -6.89
N ASN A 128 -6.11 24.33 -7.09
CA ASN A 128 -6.75 24.09 -8.37
C ASN A 128 -8.18 24.70 -8.33
N PRO A 129 -8.50 25.67 -9.21
CA PRO A 129 -9.84 26.27 -9.27
C PRO A 129 -10.99 25.26 -9.44
N GLN A 130 -10.75 24.08 -10.02
CA GLN A 130 -11.75 23.01 -10.15
C GLN A 130 -12.20 22.43 -8.78
N ASN A 131 -11.38 22.54 -7.74
CA ASN A 131 -11.71 22.12 -6.37
C ASN A 131 -12.46 23.18 -5.56
N SER A 132 -12.70 24.36 -6.11
CA SER A 132 -13.47 25.44 -5.45
C SER A 132 -14.76 24.94 -4.78
N ARG A 133 -15.47 23.99 -5.40
CA ARG A 133 -16.71 23.37 -4.90
C ARG A 133 -16.57 22.58 -3.58
N TYR A 134 -15.36 22.23 -3.16
CA TYR A 134 -15.09 21.50 -1.91
C TYR A 134 -14.54 22.41 -0.80
N ILE A 135 -14.08 23.61 -1.16
CA ILE A 135 -13.45 24.56 -0.25
C ILE A 135 -14.56 25.31 0.49
N PHE A 136 -14.55 25.23 1.82
CA PHE A 136 -15.46 25.97 2.70
C PHE A 136 -15.06 27.44 2.83
N GLY A 137 -13.75 27.72 2.86
CA GLY A 137 -13.24 29.07 3.02
C GLY A 137 -11.72 29.13 3.10
N ILE A 138 -11.20 30.27 3.53
CA ILE A 138 -9.76 30.52 3.73
C ILE A 138 -9.55 30.99 5.17
N ARG A 139 -8.53 30.44 5.82
CA ARG A 139 -8.07 30.88 7.14
C ARG A 139 -6.55 30.82 7.20
N GLU A 140 -5.91 31.84 7.75
CA GLU A 140 -4.45 31.86 7.97
C GLU A 140 -3.61 31.56 6.70
N GLY A 141 -4.13 31.91 5.51
CA GLY A 141 -3.47 31.68 4.21
C GLY A 141 -3.60 30.25 3.65
N VAL A 142 -4.43 29.41 4.28
CA VAL A 142 -4.71 28.01 3.92
C VAL A 142 -6.19 27.84 3.55
N HIS A 143 -6.47 27.00 2.54
CA HIS A 143 -7.83 26.62 2.21
C HIS A 143 -8.39 25.60 3.21
N ILE A 144 -9.59 25.84 3.72
CA ILE A 144 -10.32 24.88 4.55
C ILE A 144 -11.26 24.07 3.65
N ILE A 145 -11.14 22.74 3.67
CA ILE A 145 -12.04 21.80 3.00
C ILE A 145 -13.30 21.61 3.86
N SER A 146 -14.48 21.59 3.23
CA SER A 146 -15.75 21.38 3.93
C SER A 146 -15.88 19.94 4.45
N LEU A 147 -15.93 19.78 5.77
CA LEU A 147 -16.04 18.49 6.45
C LEU A 147 -17.34 17.74 6.12
N ASP A 148 -18.44 18.43 5.88
CA ASP A 148 -19.71 17.81 5.47
C ASP A 148 -19.57 17.15 4.09
N VAL A 149 -18.90 17.85 3.17
CA VAL A 149 -18.59 17.36 1.83
C VAL A 149 -17.62 16.18 1.91
N THR A 150 -16.55 16.27 2.73
CA THR A 150 -15.64 15.16 3.02
C THR A 150 -16.39 13.93 3.54
N ALA A 151 -17.26 14.10 4.55
CA ALA A 151 -18.01 13.01 5.15
C ALA A 151 -18.97 12.33 4.17
N ALA A 152 -19.67 13.11 3.33
CA ALA A 152 -20.55 12.59 2.30
C ALA A 152 -19.80 11.79 1.23
N HIS A 153 -18.67 12.30 0.74
CA HIS A 153 -17.84 11.63 -0.25
C HIS A 153 -17.14 10.38 0.30
N LEU A 154 -16.64 10.42 1.54
CA LEU A 154 -16.04 9.27 2.21
C LEU A 154 -17.06 8.15 2.43
N ARG A 155 -18.30 8.46 2.85
CA ARG A 155 -19.39 7.46 2.95
C ARG A 155 -19.75 6.87 1.58
N ARG A 156 -19.78 7.68 0.52
CA ARG A 156 -20.01 7.20 -0.86
C ARG A 156 -18.90 6.25 -1.31
N ALA A 157 -17.64 6.64 -1.14
CA ALA A 157 -16.48 5.82 -1.51
C ALA A 157 -16.42 4.52 -0.71
N ALA A 158 -16.69 4.56 0.60
CA ALA A 158 -16.81 3.37 1.44
C ALA A 158 -17.91 2.43 0.93
N LYS A 159 -19.06 2.96 0.48
CA LYS A 159 -20.11 2.13 -0.11
C LYS A 159 -19.69 1.47 -1.43
N VAL A 160 -18.95 2.17 -2.28
CA VAL A 160 -18.38 1.57 -3.52
C VAL A 160 -17.41 0.44 -3.18
N VAL A 161 -16.49 0.65 -2.22
CA VAL A 161 -15.55 -0.39 -1.77
C VAL A 161 -16.28 -1.60 -1.19
N GLU A 162 -17.32 -1.39 -0.38
CA GLU A 162 -18.14 -2.46 0.19
C GLU A 162 -18.83 -3.31 -0.90
N GLU A 163 -19.41 -2.67 -1.92
CA GLU A 163 -20.13 -3.40 -2.98
C GLU A 163 -19.20 -4.09 -3.98
N VAL A 164 -18.01 -3.53 -4.27
CA VAL A 164 -16.99 -4.23 -5.09
C VAL A 164 -16.46 -5.46 -4.34
N ALA A 165 -16.14 -5.33 -3.05
CA ALA A 165 -15.72 -6.45 -2.22
C ALA A 165 -16.82 -7.51 -2.08
N ALA A 166 -18.09 -7.09 -1.93
CA ALA A 166 -19.23 -8.00 -1.85
C ALA A 166 -19.43 -8.81 -3.15
N ARG A 167 -19.06 -8.26 -4.31
CA ARG A 167 -19.06 -8.95 -5.63
C ARG A 167 -17.78 -9.76 -5.91
N GLY A 168 -16.82 -9.80 -4.98
CA GLY A 168 -15.56 -10.51 -5.15
C GLY A 168 -14.54 -9.81 -6.07
N GLY A 169 -14.75 -8.52 -6.37
CA GLY A 169 -13.85 -7.75 -7.23
C GLY A 169 -12.51 -7.43 -6.58
N LEU A 170 -11.48 -7.29 -7.41
CA LEU A 170 -10.10 -7.06 -6.98
C LEU A 170 -9.86 -5.58 -6.65
N ILE A 171 -9.63 -5.28 -5.37
CA ILE A 171 -9.40 -3.92 -4.88
C ILE A 171 -7.89 -3.69 -4.66
N LEU A 172 -7.36 -2.61 -5.24
CA LEU A 172 -5.96 -2.21 -5.14
C LEU A 172 -5.83 -0.89 -4.37
N PHE A 173 -5.15 -0.91 -3.22
CA PHE A 173 -4.82 0.29 -2.45
C PHE A 173 -3.44 0.81 -2.83
N ALA A 174 -3.35 2.05 -3.34
CA ALA A 174 -2.10 2.70 -3.69
C ALA A 174 -1.83 3.89 -2.76
N GLY A 175 -0.65 3.92 -2.13
CA GLY A 175 -0.21 5.04 -1.28
C GLY A 175 1.30 5.10 -1.19
N THR A 176 1.89 5.97 -2.02
CA THR A 176 3.33 5.96 -2.34
C THR A 176 4.15 6.95 -1.52
N ARG A 177 3.52 7.76 -0.66
CA ARG A 177 4.24 8.67 0.25
C ARG A 177 4.85 7.94 1.44
N LYS A 178 5.99 8.44 1.92
CA LYS A 178 6.68 7.93 3.12
C LYS A 178 5.71 7.92 4.33
N GLY A 179 5.65 6.80 5.04
CA GLY A 179 4.76 6.60 6.19
C GLY A 179 3.41 5.95 5.86
N GLN A 180 2.91 6.06 4.61
CA GLN A 180 1.61 5.47 4.23
C GLN A 180 1.63 3.93 4.20
N LYS A 181 2.80 3.30 3.94
CA LYS A 181 2.99 1.83 3.83
C LYS A 181 2.17 1.02 4.84
N ARG A 182 2.23 1.34 6.13
CA ARG A 182 1.54 0.58 7.20
C ARG A 182 0.02 0.66 7.08
N ALA A 183 -0.53 1.81 6.70
CA ALA A 183 -1.96 2.00 6.50
C ALA A 183 -2.46 1.29 5.23
N VAL A 184 -1.73 1.41 4.11
CA VAL A 184 -2.09 0.77 2.83
C VAL A 184 -2.10 -0.75 2.97
N VAL A 185 -1.04 -1.34 3.54
CA VAL A 185 -0.93 -2.79 3.78
C VAL A 185 -2.05 -3.28 4.70
N LYS A 186 -2.38 -2.53 5.76
CA LYS A 186 -3.45 -2.92 6.68
C LYS A 186 -4.84 -2.78 6.07
N ALA A 187 -5.10 -1.75 5.28
CA ALA A 187 -6.37 -1.56 4.57
C ALA A 187 -6.61 -2.69 3.54
N ALA A 188 -5.58 -3.04 2.75
CA ALA A 188 -5.62 -4.16 1.83
C ALA A 188 -5.86 -5.50 2.55
N SER A 189 -5.14 -5.74 3.66
CA SER A 189 -5.33 -6.93 4.50
C SER A 189 -6.76 -7.06 5.05
N LEU A 190 -7.40 -5.96 5.47
CA LEU A 190 -8.80 -5.96 5.92
C LEU A 190 -9.78 -6.26 4.77
N ALA A 191 -9.55 -5.69 3.60
CA ALA A 191 -10.41 -5.86 2.42
C ALA A 191 -10.17 -7.16 1.63
N LYS A 192 -9.21 -8.01 2.04
CA LYS A 192 -8.65 -9.12 1.23
C LYS A 192 -8.19 -8.66 -0.18
N GLY A 193 -7.70 -7.43 -0.28
CA GLY A 193 -7.23 -6.81 -1.51
C GLY A 193 -5.71 -6.71 -1.62
N TYR A 194 -5.25 -6.01 -2.66
CA TYR A 194 -3.84 -5.77 -2.97
C TYR A 194 -3.38 -4.38 -2.54
N HIS A 195 -2.07 -4.19 -2.42
CA HIS A 195 -1.47 -2.92 -2.01
C HIS A 195 -0.23 -2.56 -2.82
N ILE A 196 -0.02 -1.25 -3.02
CA ILE A 196 1.21 -0.67 -3.56
C ILE A 196 1.63 0.49 -2.65
N PHE A 197 2.82 0.37 -2.06
CA PHE A 197 3.45 1.40 -1.23
C PHE A 197 4.76 1.95 -1.81
N GLU A 198 5.22 1.37 -2.92
CA GLU A 198 6.36 1.85 -3.69
C GLU A 198 5.88 2.58 -4.95
N ARG A 199 6.81 3.13 -5.73
CA ARG A 199 6.48 3.82 -6.97
C ARG A 199 5.76 2.87 -7.94
N TRP A 200 4.62 3.29 -8.48
CA TRP A 200 3.93 2.61 -9.57
C TRP A 200 4.86 2.45 -10.79
N ILE A 201 4.93 1.23 -11.33
CA ILE A 201 5.67 0.92 -12.57
C ILE A 201 4.78 1.33 -13.76
N PRO A 202 5.18 2.32 -14.57
CA PRO A 202 4.40 2.72 -15.74
C PRO A 202 4.22 1.54 -16.70
N GLY A 203 2.97 1.31 -17.11
CA GLY A 203 2.59 0.20 -17.97
C GLY A 203 2.02 -1.01 -17.25
N SER A 204 1.99 -1.06 -15.91
CA SER A 204 1.46 -2.22 -15.19
C SER A 204 -0.01 -2.58 -15.50
N LEU A 205 -0.81 -1.68 -16.09
CA LEU A 205 -2.15 -2.03 -16.63
C LEU A 205 -2.22 -2.04 -18.16
N THR A 206 -1.48 -1.16 -18.85
CA THR A 206 -1.54 -1.07 -20.33
C THR A 206 -0.61 -2.07 -21.03
N ASN A 207 0.48 -2.47 -20.38
CA ASN A 207 1.45 -3.47 -20.79
C ASN A 207 1.59 -4.55 -19.68
N GLY A 208 0.47 -4.90 -19.05
CA GLY A 208 0.43 -5.79 -17.89
C GLY A 208 0.98 -7.18 -18.17
N GLU A 209 0.87 -7.69 -19.40
CA GLU A 209 1.42 -8.98 -19.82
C GLU A 209 2.95 -9.03 -19.67
N GLN A 210 3.66 -8.00 -20.12
CA GLN A 210 5.12 -7.96 -20.05
C GLN A 210 5.67 -7.69 -18.63
N ILE A 211 4.87 -7.05 -17.76
CA ILE A 211 5.30 -6.64 -16.41
C ILE A 211 4.83 -7.63 -15.34
N LEU A 212 3.66 -8.23 -15.52
CA LEU A 212 2.98 -9.11 -14.56
C LEU A 212 2.79 -10.55 -15.08
N GLY A 213 3.12 -10.87 -16.33
CA GLY A 213 2.97 -12.22 -16.89
C GLY A 213 3.84 -13.29 -16.22
N HIS A 214 4.87 -12.89 -15.47
CA HIS A 214 5.68 -13.78 -14.63
C HIS A 214 5.11 -13.94 -13.20
N CYS A 215 4.03 -13.24 -12.83
CA CYS A 215 3.43 -13.34 -11.51
C CYS A 215 2.47 -14.53 -11.43
N GLU A 216 2.60 -15.34 -10.38
CA GLU A 216 1.67 -16.44 -10.13
C GLU A 216 0.23 -15.93 -9.94
N THR A 217 -0.70 -16.51 -10.68
CA THR A 217 -2.14 -16.32 -10.52
C THR A 217 -2.77 -17.58 -9.92
N LYS A 218 -3.89 -17.44 -9.22
CA LYS A 218 -4.55 -18.55 -8.52
C LYS A 218 -6.06 -18.51 -8.72
N VAL A 219 -6.66 -19.70 -8.88
CA VAL A 219 -8.11 -19.89 -8.90
C VAL A 219 -8.60 -20.12 -7.48
N VAL A 220 -9.69 -19.46 -7.10
CA VAL A 220 -10.32 -19.60 -5.78
C VAL A 220 -11.81 -19.92 -5.91
N ASN A 221 -12.30 -20.71 -4.95
CA ASN A 221 -13.73 -20.95 -4.73
C ASN A 221 -14.43 -19.69 -4.19
N ALA A 222 -15.77 -19.71 -4.13
CA ALA A 222 -16.57 -18.66 -3.49
C ALA A 222 -16.25 -18.45 -1.99
N LEU A 223 -15.61 -19.43 -1.34
CA LEU A 223 -15.13 -19.40 0.05
C LEU A 223 -13.66 -18.94 0.20
N ASP A 224 -13.03 -18.46 -0.87
CA ASP A 224 -11.60 -18.13 -1.00
C ASP A 224 -10.60 -19.31 -0.90
N GLU A 225 -11.09 -20.55 -0.92
CA GLU A 225 -10.23 -21.75 -0.97
C GLU A 225 -9.54 -21.90 -2.33
N GLU A 226 -8.24 -22.19 -2.34
CA GLU A 226 -7.45 -22.30 -3.57
C GLU A 226 -7.68 -23.65 -4.27
N LEU A 227 -7.85 -23.62 -5.60
CA LEU A 227 -7.96 -24.82 -6.43
C LEU A 227 -6.63 -25.09 -7.18
N PRO A 228 -5.72 -25.95 -6.64
CA PRO A 228 -4.41 -26.19 -7.26
C PRO A 228 -4.50 -26.88 -8.62
N ASN A 229 -5.57 -27.62 -8.89
CA ASN A 229 -5.78 -28.41 -10.11
C ASN A 229 -5.78 -27.58 -11.40
N PHE A 230 -5.99 -26.26 -11.30
CA PHE A 230 -6.08 -25.37 -12.45
C PHE A 230 -4.82 -24.54 -12.70
N LYS A 231 -3.72 -24.77 -11.96
CA LYS A 231 -2.48 -23.98 -12.11
C LYS A 231 -1.86 -24.06 -13.51
N SER A 232 -2.00 -25.19 -14.22
CA SER A 232 -1.58 -25.34 -15.62
C SER A 232 -2.33 -24.38 -16.54
N ASP A 233 -3.65 -24.30 -16.36
CA ASP A 233 -4.59 -23.62 -17.25
C ASP A 233 -4.52 -22.08 -17.10
N LEU A 234 -3.68 -21.57 -16.19
CA LEU A 234 -3.49 -20.16 -15.90
C LEU A 234 -2.21 -19.56 -16.50
N ALA A 235 -1.27 -20.38 -17.00
CA ALA A 235 0.01 -19.91 -17.54
C ALA A 235 -0.17 -19.01 -18.78
N ASP A 236 -1.12 -19.35 -19.66
CA ASP A 236 -1.40 -18.65 -20.92
C ASP A 236 -2.44 -17.51 -20.77
N ARG A 237 -2.82 -17.15 -19.53
CA ARG A 237 -3.85 -16.13 -19.28
C ARG A 237 -3.27 -14.72 -19.15
N PRO A 238 -3.96 -13.68 -19.66
CA PRO A 238 -3.52 -12.30 -19.56
C PRO A 238 -3.49 -11.83 -18.10
N SER A 239 -2.61 -10.87 -17.83
CA SER A 239 -2.45 -10.25 -16.50
C SER A 239 -3.78 -9.73 -15.94
N LEU A 240 -4.06 -10.05 -14.67
CA LEU A 240 -5.25 -9.59 -13.97
C LEU A 240 -5.26 -8.06 -13.82
N LYS A 241 -6.43 -7.44 -13.99
CA LYS A 241 -6.67 -6.02 -13.77
C LYS A 241 -7.48 -5.82 -12.49
N PRO A 242 -7.23 -4.76 -11.71
CA PRO A 242 -8.06 -4.44 -10.54
C PRO A 242 -9.43 -3.91 -10.98
N ASP A 243 -10.49 -4.29 -10.29
CA ASP A 243 -11.85 -3.78 -10.49
C ASP A 243 -12.07 -2.42 -9.81
N LEU A 244 -11.23 -2.07 -8.84
CA LEU A 244 -11.27 -0.78 -8.13
C LEU A 244 -9.88 -0.40 -7.63
N VAL A 245 -9.45 0.84 -7.92
CA VAL A 245 -8.19 1.40 -7.39
C VAL A 245 -8.50 2.51 -6.38
N VAL A 246 -7.91 2.43 -5.20
CA VAL A 246 -7.99 3.43 -4.13
C VAL A 246 -6.64 4.12 -4.01
N CYS A 247 -6.52 5.35 -4.52
CA CYS A 247 -5.29 6.14 -4.49
C CYS A 247 -5.29 7.17 -3.36
N LEU A 248 -4.38 7.03 -2.41
CA LEU A 248 -4.24 7.92 -1.26
C LEU A 248 -3.48 9.21 -1.55
N ASN A 249 -2.73 9.26 -2.66
CA ASN A 249 -2.00 10.46 -3.10
C ASN A 249 -2.02 10.58 -4.64
N PRO A 250 -3.09 11.14 -5.22
CA PRO A 250 -3.28 11.27 -6.67
C PRO A 250 -2.23 12.12 -7.40
N LEU A 251 -1.68 13.14 -6.73
CA LEU A 251 -0.81 14.14 -7.35
C LEU A 251 0.53 13.54 -7.82
N GLU A 252 1.11 12.59 -7.07
CA GLU A 252 2.33 11.89 -7.49
C GLU A 252 2.06 10.67 -8.37
N ASN A 253 0.84 10.11 -8.34
CA ASN A 253 0.47 8.88 -9.03
C ASN A 253 -0.41 9.13 -10.28
N VAL A 254 -0.19 10.23 -11.00
CA VAL A 254 -0.95 10.59 -12.21
C VAL A 254 -0.90 9.49 -13.28
N VAL A 255 0.22 8.79 -13.41
CA VAL A 255 0.40 7.69 -14.38
C VAL A 255 -0.54 6.52 -14.09
N LEU A 256 -0.64 6.09 -12.82
CA LEU A 256 -1.58 5.05 -12.38
C LEU A 256 -3.02 5.44 -12.74
N LEU A 257 -3.44 6.66 -12.41
CA LEU A 257 -4.80 7.12 -12.68
C LEU A 257 -5.10 7.23 -14.19
N HIS A 258 -4.12 7.64 -14.99
CA HIS A 258 -4.22 7.67 -16.44
C HIS A 258 -4.38 6.25 -17.04
N GLU A 259 -3.57 5.28 -16.57
CA GLU A 259 -3.68 3.89 -16.97
C GLU A 259 -5.02 3.26 -16.56
N CYS A 260 -5.55 3.58 -15.37
CA CYS A 260 -6.88 3.17 -14.95
C CYS A 260 -7.96 3.71 -15.90
N GLY A 261 -7.87 4.99 -16.29
CA GLY A 261 -8.77 5.62 -17.25
C GLY A 261 -8.76 4.92 -18.61
N LEU A 262 -7.58 4.59 -19.15
CA LEU A 262 -7.44 3.82 -20.40
C LEU A 262 -8.02 2.40 -20.31
N ASN A 263 -8.01 1.79 -19.12
CA ASN A 263 -8.52 0.43 -18.89
C ASN A 263 -9.96 0.39 -18.35
N ASN A 264 -10.66 1.52 -18.29
CA ASN A 264 -12.00 1.66 -17.71
C ASN A 264 -12.13 1.20 -16.24
N VAL A 265 -11.04 1.25 -15.48
CA VAL A 265 -11.03 0.88 -14.05
C VAL A 265 -11.50 2.07 -13.22
N PRO A 266 -12.57 1.94 -12.40
CA PRO A 266 -13.03 3.02 -11.53
C PRO A 266 -12.00 3.31 -10.42
N THR A 267 -11.86 4.59 -10.08
CA THR A 267 -10.86 5.06 -9.12
C THR A 267 -11.49 5.88 -7.99
N ILE A 268 -11.04 5.62 -6.77
CA ILE A 268 -11.27 6.46 -5.59
C ILE A 268 -9.98 7.22 -5.30
N GLY A 269 -10.06 8.52 -5.04
CA GLY A 269 -8.88 9.35 -4.75
C GLY A 269 -9.09 10.26 -3.55
N VAL A 270 -8.07 10.39 -2.70
CA VAL A 270 -8.01 11.49 -1.71
C VAL A 270 -7.59 12.75 -2.46
N ILE A 271 -8.43 13.78 -2.48
CA ILE A 271 -8.22 15.00 -3.25
C ILE A 271 -8.01 16.17 -2.29
N ASP A 272 -6.78 16.66 -2.18
CA ASP A 272 -6.51 17.98 -1.63
C ASP A 272 -6.83 19.06 -2.69
N THR A 273 -6.98 20.29 -2.21
CA THR A 273 -7.29 21.54 -2.88
C THR A 273 -6.43 21.88 -4.10
N ASP A 274 -5.20 21.38 -4.22
CA ASP A 274 -4.32 21.57 -5.38
C ASP A 274 -4.40 20.44 -6.43
N ALA A 275 -4.90 19.26 -6.04
CA ALA A 275 -5.06 18.12 -6.94
C ALA A 275 -6.22 18.32 -7.94
N ASP A 276 -6.28 17.48 -8.98
CA ASP A 276 -7.32 17.55 -10.01
C ASP A 276 -8.44 16.53 -9.72
N PRO A 277 -9.67 16.98 -9.40
CA PRO A 277 -10.76 16.09 -9.01
C PRO A 277 -11.34 15.30 -10.19
N THR A 278 -11.02 15.67 -11.43
CA THR A 278 -11.55 15.02 -12.64
C THR A 278 -10.79 13.74 -12.99
N ARG A 279 -9.60 13.53 -12.40
CA ARG A 279 -8.76 12.34 -12.60
C ARG A 279 -9.25 11.09 -11.88
N VAL A 280 -10.26 11.23 -11.02
CA VAL A 280 -10.80 10.10 -10.23
C VAL A 280 -12.31 10.02 -10.34
N THR A 281 -12.84 8.79 -10.39
CA THR A 281 -14.29 8.54 -10.48
C THR A 281 -15.02 8.98 -9.21
N TYR A 282 -14.40 8.73 -8.05
CA TYR A 282 -14.95 8.97 -6.71
C TYR A 282 -13.96 9.77 -5.86
N PRO A 283 -13.94 11.12 -5.98
CA PRO A 283 -13.08 11.97 -5.18
C PRO A 283 -13.54 12.01 -3.72
N ILE A 284 -12.59 11.99 -2.79
CA ILE A 284 -12.77 12.22 -1.35
C ILE A 284 -12.01 13.51 -1.00
N PRO A 285 -12.68 14.67 -0.88
CA PRO A 285 -12.00 15.91 -0.55
C PRO A 285 -11.41 15.84 0.86
N SER A 286 -10.08 15.87 0.98
CA SER A 286 -9.36 15.81 2.26
C SER A 286 -7.89 16.12 2.05
N ASN A 287 -7.25 16.65 3.10
CA ASN A 287 -5.80 16.64 3.28
C ASN A 287 -5.19 15.24 2.97
N ASP A 288 -4.19 15.17 2.10
CA ASP A 288 -3.41 13.94 1.80
C ASP A 288 -1.99 13.94 2.41
N ASP A 289 -1.42 15.13 2.70
CA ASP A 289 -0.17 15.36 3.46
C ASP A 289 -0.18 14.72 4.86
N SER A 290 -1.31 14.82 5.56
CA SER A 290 -1.52 14.38 6.92
C SER A 290 -1.61 12.87 6.97
N LEU A 291 -0.56 12.22 7.45
CA LEU A 291 -0.55 10.79 7.73
C LEU A 291 -1.73 10.37 8.63
N ARG A 292 -2.21 11.25 9.53
CA ARG A 292 -3.38 10.95 10.38
C ARG A 292 -4.68 10.91 9.57
N ALA A 293 -4.90 11.87 8.68
CA ALA A 293 -6.06 11.91 7.79
C ALA A 293 -6.04 10.70 6.83
N THR A 294 -4.90 10.47 6.19
CA THR A 294 -4.72 9.38 5.23
C THR A 294 -4.82 8.00 5.87
N CYS A 295 -4.26 7.79 7.08
CA CYS A 295 -4.47 6.54 7.83
C CYS A 295 -5.95 6.32 8.19
N LEU A 296 -6.66 7.37 8.60
CA LEU A 296 -8.09 7.27 8.94
C LEU A 296 -8.93 6.89 7.71
N ILE A 297 -8.73 7.56 6.58
CA ILE A 297 -9.45 7.28 5.33
C ILE A 297 -9.15 5.87 4.83
N ALA A 298 -7.87 5.49 4.73
CA ALA A 298 -7.47 4.14 4.31
C ALA A 298 -8.07 3.06 5.23
N GLY A 299 -8.05 3.28 6.54
CA GLY A 299 -8.64 2.39 7.53
C GLY A 299 -10.16 2.22 7.38
N ILE A 300 -10.90 3.33 7.19
CA ILE A 300 -12.36 3.31 6.96
C ILE A 300 -12.71 2.55 5.68
N LEU A 301 -11.97 2.79 4.59
CA LEU A 301 -12.17 2.05 3.33
C LEU A 301 -11.81 0.57 3.49
N GLY A 302 -10.75 0.24 4.23
CA GLY A 302 -10.40 -1.14 4.59
C GLY A 302 -11.52 -1.85 5.38
N ARG A 303 -12.14 -1.18 6.37
CA ARG A 303 -13.32 -1.68 7.10
C ARG A 303 -14.55 -1.85 6.22
N ALA A 304 -14.73 -1.00 5.21
CA ALA A 304 -15.81 -1.14 4.25
C ALA A 304 -15.62 -2.38 3.36
N GLY A 305 -14.39 -2.61 2.90
CA GLY A 305 -14.01 -3.82 2.17
C GLY A 305 -14.22 -5.08 3.01
N GLU A 306 -13.73 -5.10 4.26
CA GLU A 306 -13.94 -6.18 5.22
C GLU A 306 -15.44 -6.53 5.40
N ALA A 307 -16.31 -5.52 5.52
CA ALA A 307 -17.75 -5.71 5.62
C ALA A 307 -18.37 -6.32 4.34
N GLY A 308 -17.90 -5.90 3.17
CA GLY A 308 -18.27 -6.48 1.87
C GLY A 308 -17.83 -7.94 1.75
N GLN A 309 -16.58 -8.25 2.11
CA GLN A 309 -16.04 -9.61 2.09
C GLN A 309 -16.81 -10.54 3.04
N LEU A 310 -17.12 -10.08 4.26
CA LEU A 310 -17.92 -10.84 5.21
C LEU A 310 -19.34 -11.11 4.68
N ARG A 311 -19.93 -10.16 3.96
CA ARG A 311 -21.25 -10.35 3.31
C ARG A 311 -21.17 -11.40 2.19
N ARG A 312 -20.13 -11.35 1.35
CA ARG A 312 -19.87 -12.31 0.27
C ARG A 312 -19.73 -13.74 0.82
N LEU A 313 -18.92 -13.93 1.85
CA LEU A 313 -18.69 -15.25 2.46
C LEU A 313 -19.98 -15.84 3.04
N LYS A 314 -20.79 -15.04 3.74
CA LYS A 314 -22.11 -15.48 4.24
C LYS A 314 -23.06 -15.90 3.13
N MET A 315 -23.10 -15.15 2.01
CA MET A 315 -23.90 -15.54 0.85
C MET A 315 -23.39 -16.86 0.25
N ALA A 316 -22.07 -17.07 0.19
CA ALA A 316 -21.47 -18.32 -0.28
C ALA A 316 -21.77 -19.52 0.64
N GLU A 317 -21.76 -19.32 1.97
CA GLU A 317 -22.22 -20.31 2.97
C GLU A 317 -23.70 -20.70 2.77
N GLU A 318 -24.55 -19.75 2.37
CA GLU A 318 -25.95 -19.98 1.97
C GLU A 318 -26.11 -20.61 0.56
N GLY A 319 -25.02 -20.88 -0.15
CA GLY A 319 -25.03 -21.41 -1.52
C GLY A 319 -25.40 -20.39 -2.61
N ARG A 320 -25.34 -19.08 -2.31
CA ARG A 320 -25.67 -17.98 -3.23
C ARG A 320 -24.41 -17.22 -3.63
N THR A 321 -24.14 -17.10 -4.93
CA THR A 321 -23.03 -16.26 -5.41
C THR A 321 -23.51 -14.84 -5.72
N SER A 322 -22.73 -13.83 -5.31
CA SER A 322 -22.98 -12.41 -5.61
C SER A 322 -22.47 -11.97 -6.99
N TYR A 323 -21.76 -12.86 -7.68
CA TYR A 323 -21.20 -12.71 -9.01
C TYR A 323 -21.40 -14.01 -9.80
N THR A 324 -21.28 -13.95 -11.12
CA THR A 324 -21.26 -15.11 -12.00
C THR A 324 -19.89 -15.80 -11.91
N PRO A 325 -19.78 -17.02 -11.36
CA PRO A 325 -18.50 -17.74 -11.35
C PRO A 325 -18.11 -18.14 -12.77
N ILE A 326 -16.81 -18.17 -13.05
CA ILE A 326 -16.28 -18.71 -14.31
C ILE A 326 -16.39 -20.25 -14.31
N THR A 327 -16.85 -20.83 -15.41
CA THR A 327 -17.01 -22.27 -15.57
C THR A 327 -15.64 -22.93 -15.81
N ALA A 328 -15.42 -24.16 -15.31
CA ALA A 328 -14.17 -24.88 -15.55
C ALA A 328 -13.86 -25.14 -17.04
N GLN A 329 -14.89 -25.15 -17.90
CA GLN A 329 -14.73 -25.16 -19.36
C GLN A 329 -14.20 -23.81 -19.86
N GLU A 330 -14.86 -22.70 -19.51
CA GLU A 330 -14.44 -21.32 -19.82
C GLU A 330 -13.04 -20.98 -19.28
N LEU A 331 -12.60 -21.66 -18.21
CA LEU A 331 -11.25 -21.51 -17.68
C LEU A 331 -10.19 -22.03 -18.68
N ARG A 332 -10.50 -23.11 -19.39
CA ARG A 332 -9.64 -23.82 -20.36
C ARG A 332 -9.74 -23.33 -21.80
N LEU A 333 -10.64 -22.39 -22.07
CA LEU A 333 -10.72 -21.74 -23.37
C LEU A 333 -9.69 -20.62 -23.45
N ASP A 334 -9.13 -20.43 -24.64
CA ASP A 334 -8.32 -19.27 -24.98
C ASP A 334 -9.10 -17.99 -24.68
N PRO A 335 -8.56 -17.06 -23.87
CA PRO A 335 -9.27 -15.83 -23.48
C PRO A 335 -9.50 -14.86 -24.66
N PHE A 336 -8.79 -15.03 -25.78
CA PHE A 336 -8.90 -14.19 -26.97
C PHE A 336 -9.74 -14.82 -28.10
N THR A 337 -9.72 -16.16 -28.26
CA THR A 337 -10.42 -16.85 -29.36
C THR A 337 -11.74 -17.49 -28.89
N GLY A 338 -11.89 -17.79 -27.60
CA GLY A 338 -13.03 -18.52 -27.05
C GLY A 338 -13.11 -19.98 -27.47
N LEU A 339 -12.02 -20.53 -28.03
CA LEU A 339 -11.91 -21.92 -28.48
C LEU A 339 -11.13 -22.76 -27.46
N ALA A 340 -11.43 -24.05 -27.41
CA ALA A 340 -10.59 -25.01 -26.71
C ALA A 340 -9.35 -25.33 -27.56
N PRO A 341 -8.22 -25.72 -26.95
CA PRO A 341 -7.09 -26.31 -27.66
C PRO A 341 -7.55 -27.61 -28.36
N GLY A 342 -7.91 -27.49 -29.63
CA GLY A 342 -8.63 -28.53 -30.40
C GLY A 342 -9.70 -27.99 -31.37
N GLY A 343 -10.13 -26.73 -31.24
CA GLY A 343 -10.92 -26.02 -32.25
C GLY A 343 -12.45 -26.14 -32.15
N GLU A 344 -12.99 -26.84 -31.14
CA GLU A 344 -14.43 -26.79 -30.84
C GLU A 344 -14.75 -25.60 -29.93
N GLY A 345 -15.73 -24.79 -30.33
CA GLY A 345 -16.24 -23.65 -29.57
C GLY A 345 -17.53 -23.96 -28.83
N LEU A 346 -17.80 -23.24 -27.74
CA LEU A 346 -19.06 -23.33 -26.98
C LEU A 346 -20.27 -23.02 -27.87
N LYS A 347 -21.11 -24.02 -28.13
CA LYS A 347 -22.50 -23.79 -28.51
C LYS A 347 -23.28 -23.35 -27.26
N LYS A 348 -23.92 -22.18 -27.35
CA LYS A 348 -24.77 -21.60 -26.30
C LYS A 348 -26.04 -22.41 -26.05
#